data_AF-A0A7W9YQH5-F1
#
_entry.id   AF-A0A7W9YQH5-F1
#
_cell.length_a   1.000
_cell.length_b   1.000
_cell.length_c   1.000
_cell.angle_alpha   90.00
_cell.angle_beta   90.00
_cell.angle_gamma   90.00
#
_symmetry.space_group_name_H-M   'P 1'
#
loop_
_entity.id
_entity.type
_entity.pdbx_description
1 polymer ?
#
loop_
_entity_poly.entity_id
_entity_poly.type
_entity_poly.pdbx_seq_one_letter_code
_entity_poly.pdbx_strand_id
1 'polypeptide(L)'
;MKIRTKLFVFIPLLVLLLNCIAFFIFQSGKKVQESYDVMMQRIFLYKQISLETQENVRFLSSYLIHQDEYNYKQLIEHKKRLEKLRRELTERQLEGNDAFTLENYKNMVYVFLDLEQAIIHQLTKQQFTGYAVQYNEIEKIASFIREDSQALVDVELNLYQPVYKQILQHTSQMNALGRMLFTLTTILSIVFAIWLSRTIVIPIHHLVHAAKKISAGQLDTRIPCFDGHDEIGLLGKTFQHMIENLRILISENMEILEKEKLVRELELKALQSQINPHFLFNTLNVISKLAYLEGAEQTSELTVSTSNLLRYNLRKLDQPVTLREEVEHAKEYFAIQKARFRDRVTFEVRVDESCLEQPIPCLTLQPLIENAFIHGIEEMEEGANIQLIIEEKRNCIQVTVADNGVGMPYDVQQAIMNASYSLIKTGHSTGLGLENVLRRLQLFYGVEKILDIKSAPNEGTAIILRLPRRESDVQATYC
;
A
#
# COMPACT_ATOMS: atom_id res chain seq x y z
N MET A 1 -20.51 -14.68 -19.82
CA MET A 1 -20.45 -15.76 -18.81
C MET A 1 -19.95 -15.18 -17.50
N LYS A 2 -20.62 -15.51 -16.40
CA LYS A 2 -20.18 -15.20 -15.04
C LYS A 2 -18.74 -15.65 -14.81
N ILE A 3 -17.94 -14.87 -14.09
CA ILE A 3 -16.56 -15.21 -13.70
C ILE A 3 -16.52 -16.58 -13.04
N ARG A 4 -17.50 -16.84 -12.17
CA ARG A 4 -17.64 -18.13 -11.49
C ARG A 4 -17.77 -19.27 -12.49
N THR A 5 -18.63 -19.14 -13.52
CA THR A 5 -18.81 -20.19 -14.53
C THR A 5 -17.54 -20.42 -15.34
N LYS A 6 -16.81 -19.35 -15.68
CA LYS A 6 -15.50 -19.44 -16.34
C LYS A 6 -14.53 -20.29 -15.51
N LEU A 7 -14.33 -19.93 -14.24
CA LEU A 7 -13.40 -20.65 -13.35
C LEU A 7 -13.81 -22.11 -13.11
N PHE A 8 -15.10 -22.38 -12.88
CA PHE A 8 -15.62 -23.73 -12.63
C PHE A 8 -15.59 -24.64 -13.85
N VAL A 9 -15.46 -24.11 -15.07
CA VAL A 9 -15.31 -24.94 -16.26
C VAL A 9 -13.83 -25.20 -16.55
N PHE A 10 -13.01 -24.13 -16.59
CA PHE A 10 -11.63 -24.26 -17.05
C PHE A 10 -10.68 -24.90 -16.02
N ILE A 11 -10.83 -24.63 -14.72
CA ILE A 11 -9.95 -25.20 -13.70
C ILE A 11 -10.13 -26.72 -13.61
N PRO A 12 -11.35 -27.27 -13.46
CA PRO A 12 -11.53 -28.72 -13.43
C PRO A 12 -11.13 -29.40 -14.73
N LEU A 13 -11.36 -28.76 -15.89
CA LEU A 13 -10.91 -29.28 -17.18
C LEU A 13 -9.38 -29.42 -17.23
N LEU A 14 -8.64 -28.42 -16.76
CA LEU A 14 -7.18 -28.46 -16.69
C LEU A 14 -6.69 -29.58 -15.77
N VAL A 15 -7.30 -29.71 -14.59
CA VAL A 15 -6.97 -30.74 -13.60
C VAL A 15 -7.28 -32.14 -14.14
N LEU A 16 -8.41 -32.31 -14.83
CA LEU A 16 -8.77 -33.60 -15.45
C LEU A 16 -7.75 -33.97 -16.52
N LEU A 17 -7.33 -33.02 -17.34
CA LEU A 17 -6.37 -33.25 -18.42
C LEU A 17 -4.98 -33.62 -17.87
N LEU A 18 -4.52 -32.96 -16.79
CA LEU A 18 -3.32 -33.34 -16.04
C LEU A 18 -3.40 -34.76 -15.45
N ASN A 19 -4.53 -35.12 -14.84
CA ASN A 19 -4.74 -36.45 -14.27
C ASN A 19 -4.79 -37.54 -15.35
N CYS A 20 -5.38 -37.26 -16.52
CA CYS A 20 -5.36 -38.19 -17.66
C CYS A 20 -3.94 -38.50 -18.13
N ILE A 21 -3.04 -37.50 -18.16
CA ILE A 21 -1.62 -37.71 -18.51
C ILE A 21 -0.95 -38.60 -17.46
N ALA A 22 -1.12 -38.28 -16.18
CA ALA A 22 -0.52 -39.04 -15.09
C ALA A 22 -1.01 -40.50 -15.11
N PHE A 23 -2.31 -40.72 -15.31
CA PHE A 23 -2.90 -42.05 -15.45
C PHE A 23 -2.32 -42.82 -16.64
N PHE A 24 -2.17 -42.17 -17.80
CA PHE A 24 -1.62 -42.81 -19.00
C PHE A 24 -0.15 -43.23 -18.83
N ILE A 25 0.67 -42.36 -18.22
CA ILE A 25 2.07 -42.67 -17.91
C ILE A 25 2.17 -43.81 -16.91
N PHE A 26 1.35 -43.79 -15.85
CA PHE A 26 1.30 -44.85 -14.85
C PHE A 26 0.91 -46.20 -15.46
N GLN A 27 -0.15 -46.22 -16.28
CA GLN A 27 -0.62 -47.45 -16.93
C GLN A 27 0.41 -48.01 -17.93
N SER A 28 1.13 -47.13 -18.63
CA SER A 28 2.26 -47.50 -19.49
C SER A 28 3.34 -48.25 -18.70
N GLY A 29 3.81 -47.64 -17.60
CA GLY A 29 4.87 -48.20 -16.78
C GLY A 29 4.48 -49.55 -16.17
N LYS A 30 3.25 -49.67 -15.67
CA LYS A 30 2.74 -50.90 -15.07
C LYS A 30 2.77 -52.09 -16.04
N LYS A 31 2.33 -51.90 -17.29
CA LYS A 31 2.28 -52.97 -18.30
C LYS A 31 3.68 -53.49 -18.67
N VAL A 32 4.66 -52.60 -18.74
CA VAL A 32 6.06 -52.96 -19.00
C VAL A 32 6.62 -53.78 -17.83
N GLN A 33 6.36 -53.32 -16.60
CA GLN A 33 6.84 -53.98 -15.39
C GLN A 33 6.27 -55.39 -15.23
N GLU A 34 4.95 -55.56 -15.36
CA GLU A 34 4.30 -56.89 -15.24
C GLU A 34 4.84 -57.89 -16.27
N SER A 35 5.09 -57.45 -17.50
CA SER A 35 5.66 -58.30 -18.56
C SER A 35 7.11 -58.71 -18.25
N TYR A 36 7.90 -57.80 -17.69
CA TYR A 36 9.29 -58.08 -17.30
C TYR A 36 9.37 -59.06 -16.11
N ASP A 37 8.50 -58.87 -15.11
CA ASP A 37 8.45 -59.71 -13.92
C ASP A 37 8.12 -61.17 -14.25
N VAL A 38 7.16 -61.42 -15.15
CA VAL A 38 6.78 -62.79 -15.58
C VAL A 38 7.96 -63.50 -16.26
N MET A 39 8.62 -62.85 -17.21
CA MET A 39 9.79 -63.41 -17.90
C MET A 39 10.92 -63.75 -16.91
N MET A 40 11.27 -62.78 -16.05
CA MET A 40 12.37 -62.95 -15.10
C MET A 40 12.12 -64.07 -14.10
N GLN A 41 10.89 -64.22 -13.61
CA GLN A 41 10.54 -65.30 -12.69
C GLN A 41 10.68 -66.68 -13.33
N ARG A 42 10.34 -66.85 -14.62
CA ARG A 42 10.50 -68.14 -15.33
C ARG A 42 11.96 -68.50 -15.52
N ILE A 43 12.77 -67.55 -16.00
CA ILE A 43 14.22 -67.72 -16.16
C ILE A 43 14.88 -68.09 -14.82
N PHE A 44 14.49 -67.41 -13.75
CA PHE A 44 15.00 -67.69 -12.41
C PHE A 44 14.62 -69.09 -11.93
N LEU A 45 13.37 -69.52 -12.16
CA LEU A 45 12.89 -70.85 -11.77
C LEU A 45 13.67 -71.97 -12.46
N TYR A 46 13.90 -71.90 -13.78
CA TYR A 46 14.70 -72.91 -14.48
C TYR A 46 16.15 -72.95 -13.95
N LYS A 47 16.77 -71.79 -13.78
CA LYS A 47 18.14 -71.71 -13.22
C LYS A 47 18.24 -72.26 -11.81
N GLN A 48 17.28 -71.96 -10.93
CA GLN A 48 17.28 -72.46 -9.56
C GLN A 48 17.11 -73.98 -9.52
N ILE A 49 16.23 -74.54 -10.34
CA ILE A 49 16.05 -76.00 -10.42
C ILE A 49 17.34 -76.67 -10.88
N SER A 50 18.01 -76.14 -11.90
CA SER A 50 19.29 -76.67 -12.37
C SER A 50 20.38 -76.60 -11.28
N LEU A 51 20.49 -75.48 -10.57
CA LEU A 51 21.45 -75.29 -9.48
C LEU A 51 21.19 -76.25 -8.30
N GLU A 52 19.95 -76.34 -7.83
CA GLU A 52 19.57 -77.24 -6.73
C GLU A 52 19.74 -78.71 -7.13
N THR A 53 19.51 -79.07 -8.39
CA THR A 53 19.79 -80.42 -8.91
C THR A 53 21.28 -80.75 -8.84
N GLN A 54 22.16 -79.83 -9.26
CA GLN A 54 23.62 -80.04 -9.20
C GLN A 54 24.14 -80.12 -7.76
N GLU A 55 23.62 -79.27 -6.88
CA GLU A 55 23.94 -79.29 -5.45
C GLU A 55 23.47 -80.60 -4.80
N ASN A 56 22.27 -81.10 -5.14
CA ASN A 56 21.80 -82.42 -4.72
C ASN A 56 22.75 -83.53 -5.17
N VAL A 57 23.18 -83.55 -6.45
CA VAL A 57 24.16 -84.55 -6.93
C VAL A 57 25.48 -84.45 -6.15
N ARG A 58 25.99 -83.24 -5.89
CA ARG A 58 27.23 -83.03 -5.14
C ARG A 58 27.14 -83.58 -3.72
N PHE A 59 26.05 -83.28 -3.01
CA PHE A 59 25.84 -83.76 -1.64
C PHE A 59 25.52 -85.25 -1.59
N LEU A 60 24.79 -85.78 -2.57
CA LEU A 60 24.55 -87.21 -2.71
C LEU A 60 25.87 -87.97 -2.91
N SER A 61 26.72 -87.50 -3.83
CA SER A 61 28.06 -88.04 -4.06
C SER A 61 28.92 -87.99 -2.79
N SER A 62 28.93 -86.84 -2.12
CA SER A 62 29.71 -86.64 -0.89
C SER A 62 29.23 -87.56 0.24
N TYR A 63 27.91 -87.72 0.39
CA TYR A 63 27.30 -88.62 1.37
C TYR A 63 27.58 -90.10 1.05
N LEU A 64 27.55 -90.49 -0.24
CA LEU A 64 27.92 -91.84 -0.67
C LEU A 64 29.37 -92.20 -0.31
N ILE A 65 30.28 -91.22 -0.32
CA ILE A 65 31.70 -91.41 -0.02
C ILE A 65 32.00 -91.36 1.49
N HIS A 66 31.49 -90.34 2.18
CA HIS A 66 31.90 -90.03 3.56
C HIS A 66 30.91 -90.53 4.62
N GLN A 67 29.65 -90.76 4.25
CA GLN A 67 28.56 -91.23 5.13
C GLN A 67 28.36 -90.38 6.40
N ASP A 68 28.66 -89.08 6.32
CA ASP A 68 28.52 -88.15 7.45
C ASP A 68 27.15 -87.49 7.53
N GLU A 69 26.78 -87.08 8.75
CA GLU A 69 25.50 -86.46 9.06
C GLU A 69 25.33 -85.09 8.39
N TYR A 70 26.44 -84.37 8.14
CA TYR A 70 26.40 -83.05 7.53
C TYR A 70 25.93 -83.12 6.08
N ASN A 71 26.56 -83.98 5.26
CA ASN A 71 26.20 -84.17 3.86
C ASN A 71 24.78 -84.76 3.72
N TYR A 72 24.37 -85.65 4.63
CA TYR A 72 22.99 -86.13 4.66
C TYR A 72 21.99 -85.00 4.91
N LYS A 73 22.25 -84.13 5.89
CA LYS A 73 21.37 -83.01 6.21
C LYS A 73 21.27 -82.02 5.05
N GLN A 74 22.39 -81.70 4.40
CA GLN A 74 22.42 -80.83 3.23
C GLN A 74 21.67 -81.44 2.05
N LEU A 75 21.86 -82.74 1.77
CA LEU A 75 21.12 -83.47 0.75
C LEU A 75 19.60 -83.37 0.96
N ILE A 76 19.12 -83.62 2.19
CA ILE A 76 17.70 -83.50 2.51
C ILE A 76 17.18 -82.06 2.36
N GLU A 77 18.01 -81.06 2.67
CA GLU A 77 17.65 -79.65 2.53
C GLU A 77 17.53 -79.22 1.07
N HIS A 78 18.49 -79.58 0.23
CA HIS A 78 18.48 -79.33 -1.21
C HIS A 78 17.36 -80.11 -1.91
N LYS A 79 17.07 -81.35 -1.50
CA LYS A 79 15.90 -82.10 -1.96
C LYS A 79 14.61 -81.35 -1.68
N LYS A 80 14.41 -80.87 -0.45
CA LYS A 80 13.21 -80.10 -0.07
C LYS A 80 13.06 -78.82 -0.88
N ARG A 81 14.16 -78.11 -1.16
CA ARG A 81 14.17 -76.93 -2.04
C ARG A 81 13.75 -77.31 -3.46
N LEU A 82 14.32 -78.37 -4.01
CA LEU A 82 14.00 -78.86 -5.35
C LEU A 82 12.53 -79.31 -5.47
N GLU A 83 11.98 -79.99 -4.45
CA GLU A 83 10.55 -80.35 -4.38
C GLU A 83 9.62 -79.13 -4.35
N LYS A 84 10.04 -78.04 -3.69
CA LYS A 84 9.31 -76.76 -3.70
C LYS A 84 9.34 -76.15 -5.10
N LEU A 85 10.51 -76.04 -5.72
CA LEU A 85 10.65 -75.48 -7.06
C LEU A 85 9.92 -76.30 -8.13
N ARG A 86 9.91 -77.63 -8.02
CA ARG A 86 9.11 -78.51 -8.89
C ARG A 86 7.61 -78.19 -8.79
N ARG A 87 7.10 -77.98 -7.58
CA ARG A 87 5.70 -77.59 -7.38
C ARG A 87 5.39 -76.25 -8.04
N GLU A 88 6.24 -75.25 -7.82
CA GLU A 88 6.12 -73.94 -8.48
C GLU A 88 6.17 -74.04 -10.02
N LEU A 89 6.98 -74.94 -10.57
CA LEU A 89 7.06 -75.23 -12.00
C LEU A 89 5.79 -75.91 -12.55
N THR A 90 5.08 -76.68 -11.72
CA THR A 90 3.90 -77.44 -12.14
C THR A 90 2.62 -76.62 -12.00
N GLU A 91 2.52 -75.81 -10.95
CA GLU A 91 1.35 -74.97 -10.66
C GLU A 91 1.22 -73.78 -11.62
N ARG A 92 2.34 -73.29 -12.17
CA ARG A 92 2.31 -72.26 -13.20
C ARG A 92 1.90 -72.91 -14.53
N GLN A 93 0.70 -72.62 -15.02
CA GLN A 93 0.30 -72.89 -16.40
C GLN A 93 1.22 -72.09 -17.35
N LEU A 94 2.34 -72.70 -17.69
CA LEU A 94 3.30 -72.19 -18.65
C LEU A 94 2.81 -72.56 -20.05
N GLU A 95 1.79 -71.86 -20.55
CA GLU A 95 1.39 -71.97 -21.95
C GLU A 95 2.45 -71.27 -22.83
N GLY A 96 3.04 -72.03 -23.77
CA GLY A 96 4.08 -71.54 -24.66
C GLY A 96 4.47 -72.56 -25.74
N ASN A 97 5.05 -72.06 -26.84
CA ASN A 97 5.35 -72.80 -28.08
C ASN A 97 6.40 -73.92 -27.94
N ASP A 98 6.96 -74.15 -26.75
CA ASP A 98 7.89 -75.25 -26.47
C ASP A 98 7.45 -76.10 -25.27
N ALA A 99 6.13 -76.36 -25.21
CA ALA A 99 5.49 -77.22 -24.22
C ALA A 99 6.19 -78.59 -24.10
N PHE A 100 6.80 -79.09 -25.18
CA PHE A 100 7.52 -80.36 -25.17
C PHE A 100 8.81 -80.30 -24.34
N THR A 101 9.69 -79.33 -24.59
CA THR A 101 10.94 -79.17 -23.81
C THR A 101 10.65 -78.90 -22.34
N LEU A 102 9.64 -78.07 -22.05
CA LEU A 102 9.23 -77.79 -20.68
C LEU A 102 8.64 -79.04 -19.98
N GLU A 103 7.84 -79.83 -20.67
CA GLU A 103 7.26 -81.05 -20.11
C GLU A 103 8.34 -82.12 -19.90
N ASN A 104 9.29 -82.26 -20.82
CA ASN A 104 10.47 -83.10 -20.62
C ASN A 104 11.28 -82.64 -19.41
N TYR A 105 11.52 -81.34 -19.28
CA TYR A 105 12.21 -80.77 -18.13
C TYR A 105 11.50 -81.08 -16.80
N LYS A 106 10.17 -80.91 -16.74
CA LYS A 106 9.35 -81.28 -15.57
C LYS A 106 9.47 -82.77 -15.25
N ASN A 107 9.38 -83.63 -16.27
CA ASN A 107 9.50 -85.07 -16.12
C ASN A 107 10.89 -85.49 -15.64
N MET A 108 11.96 -84.87 -16.14
CA MET A 108 13.32 -85.16 -15.68
C MET A 108 13.53 -84.78 -14.22
N VAL A 109 13.01 -83.62 -13.79
CA VAL A 109 13.07 -83.21 -12.37
C VAL A 109 12.28 -84.19 -11.49
N TYR A 110 11.15 -84.70 -11.97
CA TYR A 110 10.38 -85.73 -11.28
C TYR A 110 11.18 -87.03 -11.15
N VAL A 111 11.72 -87.56 -12.25
CA VAL A 111 12.51 -88.80 -12.27
C VAL A 111 13.77 -88.66 -11.41
N PHE A 112 14.43 -87.50 -11.45
CA PHE A 112 15.59 -87.21 -10.60
C PHE A 112 15.25 -87.36 -9.11
N LEU A 113 14.17 -86.71 -8.65
CA LEU A 113 13.76 -86.76 -7.24
C LEU A 113 13.34 -88.16 -6.80
N ASP A 114 12.74 -88.95 -7.70
CA ASP A 114 12.33 -90.34 -7.44
C ASP A 114 13.53 -91.28 -7.32
N LEU A 115 14.50 -91.18 -8.24
CA LEU A 115 15.76 -91.93 -8.17
C LEU A 115 16.57 -91.55 -6.92
N GLU A 116 16.67 -90.27 -6.60
CA GLU A 116 17.33 -89.79 -5.39
C GLU A 116 16.64 -90.34 -4.13
N GLN A 117 15.30 -90.33 -4.09
CA GLN A 117 14.55 -90.93 -2.99
C GLN A 117 14.82 -92.43 -2.86
N ALA A 118 14.90 -93.16 -3.97
CA ALA A 118 15.20 -94.58 -3.98
C ALA A 118 16.60 -94.88 -3.41
N ILE A 119 17.61 -94.09 -3.79
CA ILE A 119 18.98 -94.22 -3.27
C ILE A 119 19.01 -93.90 -1.77
N ILE A 120 18.41 -92.78 -1.34
CA ILE A 120 18.34 -92.42 0.09
C ILE A 120 17.69 -93.53 0.91
N HIS A 121 16.61 -94.14 0.39
CA HIS A 121 15.92 -95.25 1.06
C HIS A 121 16.78 -96.51 1.15
N GLN A 122 17.52 -96.87 0.09
CA GLN A 122 18.45 -98.01 0.10
C GLN A 122 19.60 -97.80 1.09
N LEU A 123 20.17 -96.58 1.12
CA LEU A 123 21.23 -96.20 2.05
C LEU A 123 20.75 -96.25 3.50
N THR A 124 19.53 -95.81 3.76
CA THR A 124 18.92 -95.85 5.11
C THR A 124 18.69 -97.30 5.58
N LYS A 125 18.43 -98.23 4.65
CA LYS A 125 18.26 -99.67 4.92
C LYS A 125 19.58 -100.47 4.93
N GLN A 126 20.73 -99.79 4.86
CA GLN A 126 22.07 -100.41 4.78
C GLN A 126 22.25 -101.38 3.60
N GLN A 127 21.50 -101.18 2.51
CA GLN A 127 21.63 -101.98 1.30
C GLN A 127 22.59 -101.30 0.32
N PHE A 128 23.86 -101.69 0.37
CA PHE A 128 24.95 -101.06 -0.38
C PHE A 128 25.22 -101.67 -1.78
N THR A 129 24.30 -102.47 -2.30
CA THR A 129 24.49 -103.14 -3.61
C THR A 129 23.48 -102.61 -4.62
N GLY A 130 23.96 -102.06 -5.74
CA GLY A 130 23.12 -101.66 -6.88
C GLY A 130 22.88 -100.15 -7.03
N TYR A 131 23.29 -99.30 -6.08
CA TYR A 131 23.10 -97.85 -6.17
C TYR A 131 23.97 -97.19 -7.25
N ALA A 132 25.10 -97.79 -7.67
CA ALA A 132 26.00 -97.21 -8.67
C ALA A 132 25.30 -97.00 -10.04
N VAL A 133 24.43 -97.92 -10.43
CA VAL A 133 23.64 -97.79 -11.67
C VAL A 133 22.64 -96.64 -11.55
N GLN A 134 21.93 -96.56 -10.41
CA GLN A 134 20.98 -95.48 -10.15
C GLN A 134 21.67 -94.11 -10.04
N TYR A 135 22.86 -94.06 -9.46
CA TYR A 135 23.66 -92.84 -9.33
C TYR A 135 24.17 -92.36 -10.69
N ASN A 136 24.64 -93.26 -11.56
CA ASN A 136 25.02 -92.90 -12.94
C ASN A 136 23.82 -92.34 -13.72
N GLU A 137 22.62 -92.90 -13.55
CA GLU A 137 21.41 -92.35 -14.15
C GLU A 137 21.05 -90.98 -13.55
N ILE A 138 21.24 -90.76 -12.24
CA ILE A 138 21.08 -89.42 -11.62
C ILE A 138 22.03 -88.39 -12.22
N GLU A 139 23.33 -88.70 -12.38
CA GLU A 139 24.29 -87.77 -12.99
C GLU A 139 23.91 -87.43 -14.43
N LYS A 140 23.47 -88.43 -15.19
CA LYS A 140 23.00 -88.27 -16.57
C LYS A 140 21.77 -87.37 -16.64
N ILE A 141 20.76 -87.62 -15.82
CA ILE A 141 19.54 -86.80 -15.74
C ILE A 141 19.88 -85.38 -15.26
N ALA A 142 20.77 -85.22 -14.29
CA ALA A 142 21.21 -83.90 -13.84
C ALA A 142 21.91 -83.11 -14.95
N SER A 143 22.70 -83.77 -15.80
CA SER A 143 23.29 -83.13 -16.98
C SER A 143 22.23 -82.70 -17.99
N PHE A 144 21.22 -83.54 -18.26
CA PHE A 144 20.11 -83.17 -19.13
C PHE A 144 19.26 -82.03 -18.54
N ILE A 145 18.99 -82.03 -17.23
CA ILE A 145 18.33 -80.90 -16.54
C ILE A 145 19.15 -79.62 -16.71
N ARG A 146 20.49 -79.68 -16.64
CA ARG A 146 21.32 -78.49 -16.90
C ARG A 146 21.19 -78.01 -18.34
N GLU A 147 21.26 -78.91 -19.30
CA GLU A 147 21.19 -78.59 -20.74
C GLU A 147 19.81 -78.03 -21.13
N ASP A 148 18.73 -78.73 -20.75
CA ASP A 148 17.36 -78.29 -21.01
C ASP A 148 17.03 -76.99 -20.26
N SER A 149 17.57 -76.79 -19.05
CA SER A 149 17.43 -75.51 -18.35
C SER A 149 18.07 -74.36 -19.15
N GLN A 150 19.21 -74.58 -19.79
CA GLN A 150 19.85 -73.56 -20.63
C GLN A 150 19.03 -73.33 -21.90
N ALA A 151 18.60 -74.40 -22.57
CA ALA A 151 17.74 -74.32 -23.74
C ALA A 151 16.44 -73.57 -23.46
N LEU A 152 15.77 -73.84 -22.32
CA LEU A 152 14.56 -73.14 -21.91
C LEU A 152 14.82 -71.65 -21.61
N VAL A 153 15.96 -71.30 -21.01
CA VAL A 153 16.33 -69.89 -20.80
C VAL A 153 16.56 -69.19 -22.14
N ASP A 154 17.24 -69.84 -23.08
CA ASP A 154 17.49 -69.29 -24.42
C ASP A 154 16.17 -69.14 -25.21
N VAL A 155 15.26 -70.11 -25.09
CA VAL A 155 13.91 -70.04 -25.68
C VAL A 155 13.13 -68.87 -25.09
N GLU A 156 13.10 -68.69 -23.76
CA GLU A 156 12.45 -67.54 -23.13
C GLU A 156 13.08 -66.22 -23.60
N LEU A 157 14.39 -66.10 -23.60
CA LEU A 157 15.08 -64.89 -24.08
C LEU A 157 14.76 -64.58 -25.54
N ASN A 158 14.71 -65.60 -26.41
CA ASN A 158 14.42 -65.46 -27.83
C ASN A 158 12.92 -65.16 -28.09
N LEU A 159 12.00 -65.76 -27.32
CA LEU A 159 10.56 -65.45 -27.37
C LEU A 159 10.27 -64.02 -26.95
N TYR A 160 10.94 -63.56 -25.89
CA TYR A 160 10.76 -62.22 -25.37
C TYR A 160 11.53 -61.16 -26.16
N GLN A 161 12.52 -61.50 -26.99
CA GLN A 161 13.22 -60.51 -27.82
C GLN A 161 12.30 -59.72 -28.78
N PRO A 162 11.43 -60.34 -29.61
CA PRO A 162 10.48 -59.61 -30.45
C PRO A 162 9.38 -58.92 -29.63
N VAL A 163 8.90 -59.57 -28.56
CA VAL A 163 7.89 -59.00 -27.65
C VAL A 163 8.43 -57.75 -26.94
N TYR A 164 9.67 -57.81 -26.43
CA TYR A 164 10.36 -56.69 -25.81
C TYR A 164 10.58 -55.54 -26.79
N LYS A 165 10.97 -55.84 -28.04
CA LYS A 165 11.05 -54.81 -29.10
C LYS A 165 9.68 -54.17 -29.37
N GLN A 166 8.60 -54.94 -29.44
CA GLN A 166 7.24 -54.42 -29.60
C GLN A 166 6.80 -53.58 -28.39
N ILE A 167 7.09 -54.03 -27.17
CA ILE A 167 6.82 -53.29 -25.93
C ILE A 167 7.59 -51.97 -25.91
N LEU A 168 8.88 -51.97 -26.27
CA LEU A 168 9.70 -50.75 -26.35
C LEU A 168 9.17 -49.78 -27.40
N GLN A 169 8.78 -50.27 -28.58
CA GLN A 169 8.16 -49.45 -29.61
C GLN A 169 6.84 -48.83 -29.13
N HIS A 170 5.92 -49.63 -28.56
CA HIS A 170 4.68 -49.13 -27.96
C HIS A 170 4.93 -48.13 -26.83
N THR A 171 5.90 -48.41 -25.96
CA THR A 171 6.29 -47.53 -24.85
C THR A 171 6.86 -46.21 -25.39
N SER A 172 7.67 -46.25 -26.44
CA SER A 172 8.22 -45.05 -27.08
C SER A 172 7.13 -44.18 -27.71
N GLN A 173 6.14 -44.79 -28.36
CA GLN A 173 4.98 -44.10 -28.92
C GLN A 173 4.12 -43.50 -27.82
N MET A 174 3.84 -44.26 -26.76
CA MET A 174 3.13 -43.75 -25.57
C MET A 174 3.86 -42.60 -24.91
N ASN A 175 5.18 -42.67 -24.76
CA ASN A 175 5.99 -41.58 -24.21
C ASN A 175 6.02 -40.36 -25.13
N ALA A 176 6.04 -40.54 -26.45
CA ALA A 176 5.93 -39.45 -27.41
C ALA A 176 4.56 -38.76 -27.33
N LEU A 177 3.48 -39.54 -27.28
CA LEU A 177 2.12 -39.03 -27.06
C LEU A 177 2.00 -38.32 -25.71
N GLY A 178 2.59 -38.87 -24.65
CA GLY A 178 2.63 -38.25 -23.32
C GLY A 178 3.35 -36.91 -23.32
N ARG A 179 4.51 -36.81 -23.99
CA ARG A 179 5.23 -35.52 -24.18
C ARG A 179 4.39 -34.52 -24.97
N MET A 180 3.74 -34.95 -26.04
CA MET A 180 2.87 -34.10 -26.86
C MET A 180 1.66 -33.59 -26.05
N LEU A 181 1.03 -34.46 -25.27
CA LEU A 181 -0.09 -34.09 -24.41
C LEU A 181 0.39 -33.11 -23.35
N PHE A 182 1.52 -33.37 -22.68
CA PHE A 182 2.11 -32.49 -21.67
C PHE A 182 2.43 -31.09 -22.21
N THR A 183 3.08 -30.98 -23.37
CA THR A 183 3.37 -29.67 -23.99
C THR A 183 2.08 -28.93 -24.35
N LEU A 184 1.08 -29.62 -24.89
CA LEU A 184 -0.23 -29.05 -25.18
C LEU A 184 -0.92 -28.52 -23.90
N THR A 185 -0.87 -29.27 -22.79
CA THR A 185 -1.44 -28.82 -21.51
C THR A 185 -0.74 -27.57 -20.98
N THR A 186 0.57 -27.51 -21.15
CA THR A 186 1.39 -26.40 -20.65
C THR A 186 1.05 -25.14 -21.43
N ILE A 187 0.93 -25.24 -22.76
CA ILE A 187 0.49 -24.14 -23.62
C ILE A 187 -0.92 -23.68 -23.23
N LEU A 188 -1.88 -24.62 -23.08
CA LEU A 188 -3.24 -24.30 -22.65
C LEU A 188 -3.28 -23.62 -21.28
N SER A 189 -2.44 -24.06 -20.34
CA SER A 189 -2.32 -23.46 -19.01
C SER A 189 -1.83 -22.01 -19.08
N ILE A 190 -0.82 -21.74 -19.90
CA ILE A 190 -0.27 -20.38 -20.09
C ILE A 190 -1.33 -19.48 -20.75
N VAL A 191 -1.99 -19.96 -21.80
CA VAL A 191 -3.07 -19.21 -22.47
C VAL A 191 -4.21 -18.92 -21.49
N PHE A 192 -4.61 -19.90 -20.68
CA PHE A 192 -5.63 -19.72 -19.66
C PHE A 192 -5.21 -18.69 -18.60
N ALA A 193 -3.97 -18.73 -18.13
CA ALA A 193 -3.44 -17.77 -17.17
C ALA A 193 -3.44 -16.32 -17.72
N ILE A 194 -2.99 -16.13 -18.97
CA ILE A 194 -3.01 -14.82 -19.64
C ILE A 194 -4.46 -14.33 -19.81
N TRP A 195 -5.36 -15.21 -20.23
CA TRP A 195 -6.77 -14.90 -20.40
C TRP A 195 -7.43 -14.49 -19.07
N LEU A 196 -7.15 -15.22 -17.99
CA LEU A 196 -7.66 -14.92 -16.64
C LEU A 196 -7.11 -13.59 -16.12
N SER A 197 -5.82 -13.33 -16.34
CA SER A 197 -5.18 -12.06 -15.98
C SER A 197 -5.86 -10.86 -16.67
N ARG A 198 -6.10 -10.96 -17.98
CA ARG A 198 -6.76 -9.90 -18.76
C ARG A 198 -8.24 -9.72 -18.42
N THR A 199 -8.94 -10.80 -18.10
CA THR A 199 -10.39 -10.77 -17.89
C THR A 199 -10.77 -10.40 -16.45
N ILE A 200 -9.91 -10.67 -15.46
CA ILE A 200 -10.23 -10.50 -14.04
C ILE A 200 -9.22 -9.59 -13.34
N VAL A 201 -7.93 -9.94 -13.38
CA VAL A 201 -6.90 -9.30 -12.54
C VAL A 201 -6.67 -7.84 -12.93
N ILE A 202 -6.49 -7.56 -14.22
CA ILE A 202 -6.22 -6.21 -14.72
C ILE A 202 -7.39 -5.25 -14.40
N PRO A 203 -8.66 -5.58 -14.71
CA PRO A 203 -9.79 -4.73 -14.34
C PRO A 203 -9.91 -4.41 -12.85
N ILE A 204 -9.71 -5.40 -11.99
CA ILE A 204 -9.74 -5.21 -10.52
C ILE A 204 -8.63 -4.24 -10.10
N HIS A 205 -7.43 -4.38 -10.66
CA HIS A 205 -6.32 -3.50 -10.33
C HIS A 205 -6.58 -2.04 -10.72
N HIS A 206 -7.26 -1.81 -11.85
CA HIS A 206 -7.71 -0.48 -12.25
C HIS A 206 -8.76 0.10 -11.30
N LEU A 207 -9.74 -0.69 -10.86
CA LEU A 207 -10.75 -0.26 -9.88
C LEU A 207 -10.10 0.13 -8.54
N VAL A 208 -9.16 -0.68 -8.05
CA VAL A 208 -8.42 -0.38 -6.80
C VAL A 208 -7.62 0.92 -6.93
N HIS A 209 -6.94 1.13 -8.06
CA HIS A 209 -6.21 2.37 -8.31
C HIS A 209 -7.13 3.59 -8.39
N ALA A 210 -8.29 3.47 -9.04
CA ALA A 210 -9.28 4.54 -9.10
C ALA A 210 -9.80 4.89 -7.70
N ALA A 211 -10.14 3.88 -6.88
CA ALA A 211 -10.57 4.08 -5.50
C ALA A 211 -9.51 4.79 -4.65
N LYS A 212 -8.23 4.41 -4.79
CA LYS A 212 -7.13 5.06 -4.06
C LYS A 212 -6.95 6.53 -4.43
N LYS A 213 -7.07 6.88 -5.72
CA LYS A 213 -6.98 8.28 -6.17
C LYS A 213 -8.13 9.13 -5.66
N ILE A 214 -9.34 8.58 -5.68
CA ILE A 214 -10.55 9.27 -5.19
C ILE A 214 -10.48 9.47 -3.67
N SER A 215 -10.01 8.46 -2.94
CA SER A 215 -9.73 8.59 -1.50
C SER A 215 -8.68 9.65 -1.17
N ALA A 216 -7.82 10.01 -2.11
CA ALA A 216 -6.83 11.08 -1.97
C ALA A 216 -7.35 12.46 -2.43
N GLY A 217 -8.65 12.60 -2.72
CA GLY A 217 -9.28 13.85 -3.15
C GLY A 217 -9.20 14.13 -4.66
N GLN A 218 -8.63 13.23 -5.46
CA GLN A 218 -8.54 13.39 -6.92
C GLN A 218 -9.82 12.88 -7.58
N LEU A 219 -10.83 13.75 -7.70
CA LEU A 219 -12.14 13.38 -8.22
C LEU A 219 -12.22 13.29 -9.74
N ASP A 220 -11.30 13.90 -10.48
CA ASP A 220 -11.34 13.99 -11.96
C ASP A 220 -10.79 12.76 -12.71
N THR A 221 -10.50 11.67 -12.00
CA THR A 221 -9.96 10.48 -12.64
C THR A 221 -10.98 9.81 -13.56
N ARG A 222 -10.61 9.64 -14.83
CA ARG A 222 -11.36 8.80 -15.78
C ARG A 222 -11.27 7.34 -15.33
N ILE A 223 -12.42 6.76 -15.00
CA ILE A 223 -12.52 5.33 -14.73
C ILE A 223 -12.60 4.62 -16.07
N PRO A 224 -11.77 3.60 -16.34
CA PRO A 224 -11.91 2.82 -17.55
C PRO A 224 -13.29 2.15 -17.57
N CYS A 225 -14.03 2.33 -18.67
CA CYS A 225 -15.28 1.61 -18.90
C CYS A 225 -14.98 0.12 -19.06
N PHE A 226 -15.62 -0.69 -18.23
CA PHE A 226 -15.54 -2.15 -18.34
C PHE A 226 -16.75 -2.64 -19.14
N ASP A 227 -16.58 -2.85 -20.44
CA ASP A 227 -17.63 -3.36 -21.36
C ASP A 227 -18.00 -4.84 -21.13
N GLY A 228 -17.47 -5.45 -20.07
CA GLY A 228 -17.79 -6.82 -19.70
C GLY A 228 -19.26 -6.94 -19.27
N HIS A 229 -20.00 -7.87 -19.86
CA HIS A 229 -21.33 -8.28 -19.37
C HIS A 229 -21.22 -9.28 -18.19
N ASP A 230 -20.14 -9.20 -17.42
CA ASP A 230 -19.88 -10.04 -16.26
C ASP A 230 -19.84 -9.22 -14.96
N GLU A 231 -19.58 -9.88 -13.85
CA GLU A 231 -19.64 -9.27 -12.52
C GLU A 231 -18.67 -8.09 -12.37
N ILE A 232 -17.54 -8.09 -13.08
CA ILE A 232 -16.61 -6.96 -13.08
C ILE A 232 -17.23 -5.74 -13.77
N GLY A 233 -17.91 -5.92 -14.89
CA GLY A 233 -18.58 -4.81 -15.57
C GLY A 233 -19.72 -4.22 -14.75
N LEU A 234 -20.50 -5.06 -14.05
CA LEU A 234 -21.51 -4.59 -13.10
C LEU A 234 -20.87 -3.79 -11.95
N LEU A 235 -19.77 -4.29 -11.39
CA LEU A 235 -19.01 -3.59 -10.35
C LEU A 235 -18.46 -2.25 -10.86
N GLY A 236 -17.94 -2.22 -12.09
CA GLY A 236 -17.48 -1.00 -12.74
C GLY A 236 -18.57 0.05 -12.91
N LYS A 237 -19.75 -0.35 -13.39
CA LYS A 237 -20.90 0.55 -13.57
C LYS A 237 -21.43 1.10 -12.24
N THR A 238 -21.55 0.24 -11.21
CA THR A 238 -21.99 0.66 -9.87
C THR A 238 -20.97 1.58 -9.21
N PHE A 239 -19.68 1.30 -9.36
CA PHE A 239 -18.60 2.16 -8.88
C PHE A 239 -18.59 3.53 -9.58
N GLN A 240 -18.79 3.56 -10.90
CA GLN A 240 -18.94 4.80 -11.67
C GLN A 240 -20.12 5.65 -11.14
N HIS A 241 -21.28 5.03 -10.94
CA HIS A 241 -22.47 5.73 -10.44
C HIS A 241 -22.25 6.31 -9.03
N MET A 242 -21.58 5.56 -8.14
CA MET A 242 -21.22 6.05 -6.80
C MET A 242 -20.33 7.31 -6.86
N ILE A 243 -19.40 7.37 -7.81
CA ILE A 243 -18.46 8.49 -7.95
C ILE A 243 -19.14 9.71 -8.54
N GLU A 244 -20.04 9.53 -9.51
CA GLU A 244 -20.89 10.61 -10.03
C GLU A 244 -21.75 11.21 -8.91
N ASN A 245 -22.40 10.37 -8.10
CA ASN A 245 -23.18 10.83 -6.96
C ASN A 245 -22.31 11.59 -5.94
N LEU A 246 -21.10 11.12 -5.66
CA LEU A 246 -20.17 11.79 -4.76
C LEU A 246 -19.74 13.17 -5.29
N ARG A 247 -19.50 13.30 -6.61
CA ARG A 247 -19.20 14.60 -7.23
C ARG A 247 -20.38 15.57 -7.11
N ILE A 248 -21.60 15.11 -7.36
CA ILE A 248 -22.81 15.92 -7.23
C ILE A 248 -22.95 16.44 -5.79
N LEU A 249 -22.83 15.55 -4.79
CA LEU A 249 -22.91 15.92 -3.38
C LEU A 249 -21.85 16.96 -2.97
N ILE A 250 -20.62 16.83 -3.47
CA ILE A 250 -19.56 17.81 -3.19
C ILE A 250 -19.87 19.16 -3.84
N SER A 251 -20.34 19.17 -5.10
CA SER A 251 -20.72 20.43 -5.76
C SER A 251 -21.89 21.14 -5.08
N GLU A 252 -22.91 20.40 -4.66
CA GLU A 252 -24.06 20.95 -3.93
C GLU A 252 -23.61 21.55 -2.58
N ASN A 253 -22.73 20.85 -1.85
CA ASN A 253 -22.23 21.33 -0.58
C ASN A 253 -21.37 22.61 -0.73
N MET A 254 -20.55 22.68 -1.78
CA MET A 254 -19.79 23.89 -2.11
C MET A 254 -20.72 25.07 -2.45
N GLU A 255 -21.79 24.84 -3.22
CA GLU A 255 -22.77 25.89 -3.53
C GLU A 255 -23.50 26.39 -2.27
N ILE A 256 -23.83 25.49 -1.34
CA ILE A 256 -24.42 25.86 -0.04
C ILE A 256 -23.44 26.73 0.76
N LEU A 257 -22.17 26.34 0.85
CA LEU A 257 -21.12 27.10 1.55
C LEU A 257 -20.94 28.51 0.96
N GLU A 258 -20.95 28.66 -0.37
CA GLU A 258 -20.86 29.97 -1.02
C GLU A 258 -22.08 30.85 -0.71
N LYS A 259 -23.28 30.28 -0.74
CA LYS A 259 -24.51 30.99 -0.36
C LYS A 259 -24.49 31.43 1.09
N GLU A 260 -24.07 30.58 2.02
CA GLU A 260 -23.93 30.94 3.43
C GLU A 260 -22.94 32.09 3.62
N LYS A 261 -21.81 32.07 2.92
CA LYS A 261 -20.82 33.15 2.97
C LYS A 261 -21.44 34.47 2.50
N LEU A 262 -22.14 34.45 1.37
CA LEU A 262 -22.82 35.63 0.83
C LEU A 262 -23.88 36.17 1.79
N VAL A 263 -24.68 35.29 2.40
CA VAL A 263 -25.68 35.69 3.42
C VAL A 263 -25.01 36.39 4.59
N ARG A 264 -23.92 35.85 5.14
CA ARG A 264 -23.18 36.52 6.23
C ARG A 264 -22.64 37.88 5.83
N GLU A 265 -22.09 38.02 4.62
CA GLU A 265 -21.61 39.31 4.11
C GLU A 265 -22.75 40.34 4.00
N LEU A 266 -23.92 39.92 3.53
CA LEU A 266 -25.11 40.77 3.45
C LEU A 266 -25.65 41.14 4.82
N GLU A 267 -25.69 40.21 5.78
CA GLU A 267 -26.09 40.48 7.16
C GLU A 267 -25.15 41.51 7.82
N LEU A 268 -23.83 41.34 7.67
CA LEU A 268 -22.85 42.30 8.17
C LEU A 268 -23.05 43.69 7.56
N LYS A 269 -23.27 43.75 6.25
CA LYS A 269 -23.52 45.02 5.54
C LYS A 269 -24.84 45.67 5.98
N ALA A 270 -25.89 44.87 6.20
CA ALA A 270 -27.16 45.35 6.70
C ALA A 270 -27.04 45.90 8.12
N LEU A 271 -26.33 45.20 9.01
CA LEU A 271 -26.02 45.67 10.37
C LEU A 271 -25.25 47.00 10.35
N GLN A 272 -24.22 47.12 9.51
CA GLN A 272 -23.49 48.38 9.33
C GLN A 272 -24.40 49.53 8.82
N SER A 273 -25.35 49.24 7.93
CA SER A 273 -26.27 50.23 7.38
C SER A 273 -27.31 50.74 8.40
N GLN A 274 -27.52 50.08 9.54
CA GLN A 274 -28.47 50.54 10.57
C GLN A 274 -28.00 51.82 11.26
N ILE A 275 -26.69 52.13 11.23
CA ILE A 275 -26.16 53.43 11.64
C ILE A 275 -26.17 54.32 10.40
N ASN A 276 -27.16 55.22 10.28
CA ASN A 276 -27.19 56.18 9.16
C ASN A 276 -26.12 57.27 9.40
N PRO A 277 -24.95 57.24 8.69
CA PRO A 277 -23.87 58.20 8.94
C PRO A 277 -24.32 59.63 8.67
N HIS A 278 -25.16 59.81 7.65
CA HIS A 278 -25.68 61.10 7.26
C HIS A 278 -26.59 61.71 8.33
N PHE A 279 -27.41 60.90 9.00
CA PHE A 279 -28.18 61.38 10.14
C PHE A 279 -27.26 61.89 11.26
N LEU A 280 -26.25 61.11 11.66
CA LEU A 280 -25.31 61.51 12.70
C LEU A 280 -24.52 62.78 12.34
N PHE A 281 -24.01 62.91 11.11
CA PHE A 281 -23.34 64.13 10.67
C PHE A 281 -24.27 65.33 10.68
N ASN A 282 -25.51 65.16 10.23
CA ASN A 282 -26.48 66.25 10.24
C ASN A 282 -26.84 66.67 11.67
N THR A 283 -27.03 65.71 12.58
CA THR A 283 -27.28 65.98 13.99
C THR A 283 -26.12 66.75 14.63
N LEU A 284 -24.88 66.30 14.44
CA LEU A 284 -23.70 66.99 14.97
C LEU A 284 -23.52 68.39 14.36
N ASN A 285 -23.76 68.55 13.05
CA ASN A 285 -23.70 69.85 12.40
C ASN A 285 -24.75 70.83 12.95
N VAL A 286 -25.96 70.34 13.28
CA VAL A 286 -27.00 71.16 13.94
C VAL A 286 -26.57 71.56 15.35
N ILE A 287 -26.05 70.62 16.14
CA ILE A 287 -25.55 70.88 17.51
C ILE A 287 -24.43 71.92 17.49
N SER A 288 -23.46 71.80 16.57
CA SER A 288 -22.37 72.77 16.42
C SER A 288 -22.89 74.18 16.12
N LYS A 289 -23.84 74.31 15.18
CA LYS A 289 -24.42 75.61 14.82
C LYS A 289 -25.21 76.24 15.97
N LEU A 290 -25.97 75.43 16.73
CA LEU A 290 -26.69 75.90 17.91
C LEU A 290 -25.72 76.39 18.99
N ALA A 291 -24.69 75.60 19.30
CA ALA A 291 -23.66 75.99 20.26
C ALA A 291 -22.97 77.31 19.87
N TYR A 292 -22.67 77.50 18.58
CA TYR A 292 -22.12 78.76 18.09
C TYR A 292 -23.06 79.96 18.30
N LEU A 293 -24.36 79.80 18.01
CA LEU A 293 -25.36 80.86 18.22
C LEU A 293 -25.59 81.20 19.69
N GLU A 294 -25.43 80.22 20.59
CA GLU A 294 -25.53 80.40 22.05
C GLU A 294 -24.24 80.97 22.68
N GLY A 295 -23.22 81.28 21.87
CA GLY A 295 -21.92 81.77 22.35
C GLY A 295 -21.04 80.71 23.01
N ALA A 296 -21.41 79.42 22.90
CA ALA A 296 -20.65 78.28 23.40
C ALA A 296 -19.63 77.79 22.34
N GLU A 297 -18.64 78.63 22.04
CA GLU A 297 -17.65 78.42 20.97
C GLU A 297 -16.88 77.09 21.13
N GLN A 298 -16.42 76.78 22.35
CA GLN A 298 -15.73 75.51 22.65
C GLN A 298 -16.59 74.26 22.38
N THR A 299 -17.90 74.35 22.65
CA THR A 299 -18.85 73.26 22.38
C THR A 299 -19.06 73.09 20.88
N SER A 300 -19.09 74.20 20.13
CA SER A 300 -19.16 74.15 18.66
C SER A 300 -17.94 73.48 18.06
N GLU A 301 -16.73 73.90 18.46
CA GLU A 301 -15.47 73.32 17.97
C GLU A 301 -15.37 71.83 18.27
N LEU A 302 -15.67 71.41 19.51
CA LEU A 302 -15.65 70.01 19.92
C LEU A 302 -16.63 69.15 19.11
N THR A 303 -17.80 69.71 18.80
CA THR A 303 -18.82 69.03 17.98
C THR A 303 -18.34 68.89 16.52
N VAL A 304 -17.64 69.89 15.98
CA VAL A 304 -17.03 69.81 14.64
C VAL A 304 -15.93 68.75 14.60
N SER A 305 -15.00 68.75 15.57
CA SER A 305 -13.96 67.72 15.67
C SER A 305 -14.55 66.31 15.78
N THR A 306 -15.64 66.16 16.55
CA THR A 306 -16.34 64.87 16.67
C THR A 306 -16.99 64.44 15.36
N SER A 307 -17.60 65.37 14.62
CA SER A 307 -18.20 65.12 13.29
C SER A 307 -17.15 64.70 12.26
N ASN A 308 -15.99 65.36 12.25
CA ASN A 308 -14.88 65.01 11.36
C ASN A 308 -14.27 63.65 11.71
N LEU A 309 -14.06 63.38 13.00
CA LEU A 309 -13.57 62.07 13.47
C LEU A 309 -14.50 60.93 13.05
N LEU A 310 -15.82 61.09 13.27
CA LEU A 310 -16.80 60.08 12.87
C LEU A 310 -16.82 59.90 11.34
N ARG A 311 -16.67 60.98 10.58
CA ARG A 311 -16.63 60.93 9.12
C ARG A 311 -15.42 60.17 8.62
N TYR A 312 -14.28 60.37 9.26
CA TYR A 312 -13.05 59.68 8.91
C TYR A 312 -13.13 58.18 9.21
N ASN A 313 -13.63 57.81 10.40
CA ASN A 313 -13.79 56.40 10.80
C ASN A 313 -14.76 55.60 9.91
N LEU A 314 -15.73 56.27 9.29
CA LEU A 314 -16.72 55.65 8.39
C LEU A 314 -16.27 55.62 6.92
N ARG A 315 -15.04 56.09 6.60
CA ARG A 315 -14.44 55.87 5.27
C ARG A 315 -14.14 54.38 5.06
N LYS A 316 -14.06 53.97 3.80
CA LYS A 316 -13.68 52.60 3.44
C LYS A 316 -12.23 52.34 3.88
N LEU A 317 -12.03 51.36 4.75
CA LEU A 317 -10.72 50.96 5.29
C LEU A 317 -9.71 50.52 4.21
N ASP A 318 -10.20 50.20 3.01
CA ASP A 318 -9.43 49.70 1.87
C ASP A 318 -8.83 50.81 0.99
N GLN A 319 -9.16 52.09 1.25
CA GLN A 319 -8.59 53.21 0.50
C GLN A 319 -7.40 53.81 1.25
N PRO A 320 -6.20 53.88 0.63
CA PRO A 320 -5.05 54.56 1.23
C PRO A 320 -5.29 56.08 1.28
N VAL A 321 -4.74 56.69 2.32
CA VAL A 321 -4.76 58.14 2.59
C VAL A 321 -3.32 58.64 2.66
N THR A 322 -3.11 59.96 2.70
CA THR A 322 -1.78 60.52 2.92
C THR A 322 -1.46 60.59 4.42
N LEU A 323 -0.17 60.62 4.77
CA LEU A 323 0.26 60.92 6.14
C LEU A 323 -0.29 62.27 6.63
N ARG A 324 -0.47 63.25 5.72
CA ARG A 324 -1.14 64.52 6.02
C ARG A 324 -2.53 64.32 6.60
N GLU A 325 -3.36 63.52 5.94
CA GLU A 325 -4.72 63.23 6.43
C GLU A 325 -4.68 62.56 7.80
N GLU A 326 -3.83 61.54 7.99
CA GLU A 326 -3.67 60.87 9.29
C GLU A 326 -3.21 61.81 10.42
N VAL A 327 -2.30 62.76 10.13
CA VAL A 327 -1.83 63.76 11.09
C VAL A 327 -2.93 64.75 11.47
N GLU A 328 -3.72 65.23 10.50
CA GLU A 328 -4.84 66.11 10.80
C GLU A 328 -5.92 65.39 11.62
N HIS A 329 -6.23 64.13 11.29
CA HIS A 329 -7.16 63.33 12.09
C HIS A 329 -6.64 63.01 13.49
N ALA A 330 -5.33 62.80 13.65
CA ALA A 330 -4.68 62.69 14.95
C ALA A 330 -4.83 63.97 15.79
N LYS A 331 -4.71 65.16 15.17
CA LYS A 331 -4.94 66.45 15.87
C LYS A 331 -6.40 66.63 16.28
N GLU A 332 -7.35 66.26 15.42
CA GLU A 332 -8.78 66.29 15.74
C GLU A 332 -9.11 65.37 16.92
N TYR A 333 -8.57 64.13 16.92
CA TYR A 333 -8.71 63.20 18.03
C TYR A 333 -8.10 63.79 19.32
N PHE A 334 -6.89 64.37 19.24
CA PHE A 334 -6.26 65.01 20.39
C PHE A 334 -7.10 66.18 20.94
N ALA A 335 -7.69 67.02 20.08
CA ALA A 335 -8.55 68.12 20.51
C ALA A 335 -9.74 67.64 21.34
N ILE A 336 -10.36 66.52 20.93
CA ILE A 336 -11.45 65.88 21.68
C ILE A 336 -10.96 65.38 23.05
N GLN A 337 -9.82 64.69 23.08
CA GLN A 337 -9.25 64.18 24.33
C GLN A 337 -8.79 65.32 25.26
N LYS A 338 -8.25 66.42 24.72
CA LYS A 338 -7.86 67.61 25.48
C LYS A 338 -9.06 68.24 26.17
N ALA A 339 -10.26 68.24 25.57
CA ALA A 339 -11.46 68.71 26.25
C ALA A 339 -11.81 67.87 27.50
N ARG A 340 -11.51 66.57 27.49
CA ARG A 340 -11.72 65.64 28.61
C ARG A 340 -10.64 65.78 29.70
N PHE A 341 -9.38 65.86 29.31
CA PHE A 341 -8.23 65.88 30.23
C PHE A 341 -7.73 67.28 30.59
N ARG A 342 -8.27 68.33 29.94
CA ARG A 342 -7.92 69.75 30.11
C ARG A 342 -6.42 69.98 29.94
N ASP A 343 -5.83 70.84 30.78
CA ASP A 343 -4.42 71.22 30.73
C ASP A 343 -3.47 70.14 31.28
N ARG A 344 -3.98 68.96 31.66
CA ARG A 344 -3.17 67.84 32.18
C ARG A 344 -2.33 67.16 31.09
N VAL A 345 -2.67 67.36 29.82
CA VAL A 345 -2.03 66.70 28.67
C VAL A 345 -1.59 67.69 27.59
N THR A 346 -0.35 67.53 27.13
CA THR A 346 0.21 68.24 25.96
C THR A 346 0.41 67.30 24.78
N PHE A 347 0.24 67.84 23.57
CA PHE A 347 0.54 67.14 22.32
C PHE A 347 1.50 67.93 21.48
N GLU A 348 2.68 67.39 21.28
CA GLU A 348 3.69 67.97 20.42
C GLU A 348 3.73 67.24 19.09
N VAL A 349 3.52 67.98 18.00
CA VAL A 349 3.59 67.44 16.64
C VAL A 349 4.82 68.05 15.96
N ARG A 350 5.78 67.20 15.61
CA ARG A 350 6.99 67.59 14.86
C ARG A 350 7.03 66.79 13.58
N VAL A 351 6.75 67.43 12.46
CA VAL A 351 6.63 66.75 11.18
C VAL A 351 7.52 67.41 10.15
N ASP A 352 8.32 66.59 9.47
CA ASP A 352 8.97 66.95 8.22
C ASP A 352 7.93 66.97 7.09
N GLU A 353 7.65 68.17 6.56
CA GLU A 353 6.66 68.39 5.48
C GLU A 353 6.92 67.50 4.25
N SER A 354 8.17 67.11 3.99
CA SER A 354 8.53 66.26 2.85
C SER A 354 7.98 64.83 2.94
N CYS A 355 7.56 64.41 4.14
CA CYS A 355 7.01 63.09 4.42
C CYS A 355 5.48 63.01 4.28
N LEU A 356 4.78 64.16 4.26
CA LEU A 356 3.33 64.21 4.47
C LEU A 356 2.50 63.62 3.32
N GLU A 357 3.03 63.57 2.10
CA GLU A 357 2.33 63.02 0.93
C GLU A 357 2.49 61.49 0.78
N GLN A 358 3.19 60.84 1.71
CA GLN A 358 3.35 59.39 1.69
C GLN A 358 1.99 58.68 1.87
N PRO A 359 1.63 57.74 0.97
CA PRO A 359 0.43 56.93 1.13
C PRO A 359 0.55 55.94 2.29
N ILE A 360 -0.49 55.83 3.11
CA ILE A 360 -0.59 54.94 4.27
C ILE A 360 -2.03 54.41 4.42
N PRO A 361 -2.28 53.22 5.01
CA PRO A 361 -3.63 52.79 5.34
C PRO A 361 -4.30 53.77 6.32
N CYS A 362 -5.56 54.11 6.09
CA CYS A 362 -6.33 54.97 7.00
C CYS A 362 -6.47 54.35 8.41
N LEU A 363 -6.58 55.16 9.45
CA LEU A 363 -6.63 54.74 10.85
C LEU A 363 -5.37 53.97 11.29
N THR A 364 -4.19 54.49 10.93
CA THR A 364 -2.90 54.00 11.38
C THR A 364 -2.41 54.75 12.62
N LEU A 365 -2.44 56.09 12.62
CA LEU A 365 -1.91 56.91 13.72
C LEU A 365 -2.86 56.99 14.90
N GLN A 366 -4.16 57.07 14.65
CA GLN A 366 -5.17 57.21 15.71
C GLN A 366 -5.11 56.07 16.74
N PRO A 367 -5.05 54.77 16.37
CA PRO A 367 -4.93 53.70 17.37
C PRO A 367 -3.64 53.78 18.22
N LEU A 368 -2.54 54.30 17.66
CA LEU A 368 -1.28 54.47 18.40
C LEU A 368 -1.38 55.58 19.43
N ILE A 369 -2.03 56.69 19.05
CA ILE A 369 -2.27 57.83 19.95
C ILE A 369 -3.30 57.45 21.02
N GLU A 370 -4.35 56.72 20.65
CA GLU A 370 -5.32 56.17 21.60
C GLU A 370 -4.65 55.24 22.62
N ASN A 371 -3.73 54.38 22.19
CA ASN A 371 -2.96 53.54 23.10
C ASN A 371 -2.11 54.39 24.06
N ALA A 372 -1.47 55.46 23.58
CA ALA A 372 -0.70 56.37 24.44
C ALA A 372 -1.60 57.05 25.51
N PHE A 373 -2.84 57.42 25.14
CA PHE A 373 -3.82 57.98 26.07
C PHE A 373 -4.29 56.99 27.12
N ILE A 374 -4.76 55.82 26.71
CA ILE A 374 -5.39 54.83 27.59
C ILE A 374 -4.33 54.12 28.45
N HIS A 375 -3.22 53.69 27.85
CA HIS A 375 -2.23 52.85 28.52
C HIS A 375 -1.02 53.62 29.04
N GLY A 376 -0.68 54.74 28.43
CA GLY A 376 0.46 55.55 28.87
C GLY A 376 0.07 56.47 30.01
N ILE A 377 -0.89 57.37 29.77
CA ILE A 377 -1.07 58.58 30.59
C ILE A 377 -2.41 58.70 31.33
N GLU A 378 -3.32 57.72 31.23
CA GLU A 378 -4.67 57.80 31.85
C GLU A 378 -4.61 58.03 33.37
N GLU A 379 -3.63 57.42 34.05
CA GLU A 379 -3.44 57.52 35.50
C GLU A 379 -2.61 58.76 35.95
N MET A 380 -2.06 59.55 35.03
CA MET A 380 -1.21 60.71 35.36
C MET A 380 -2.03 61.93 35.77
N GLU A 381 -1.80 62.47 36.97
CA GLU A 381 -2.55 63.62 37.48
C GLU A 381 -2.19 64.94 36.77
N GLU A 382 -0.92 65.21 36.44
CA GLU A 382 -0.48 66.39 35.69
C GLU A 382 0.78 66.08 34.85
N GLY A 383 1.06 66.91 33.84
CA GLY A 383 2.31 66.85 33.06
C GLY A 383 2.39 65.70 32.06
N ALA A 384 1.26 65.12 31.66
CA ALA A 384 1.23 64.11 30.61
C ALA A 384 1.59 64.74 29.25
N ASN A 385 2.40 64.05 28.47
CA ASN A 385 2.90 64.53 27.20
C ASN A 385 2.89 63.41 26.18
N ILE A 386 2.24 63.64 25.04
CA ILE A 386 2.29 62.76 23.87
C ILE A 386 3.01 63.50 22.75
N GLN A 387 3.97 62.83 22.11
CA GLN A 387 4.75 63.39 21.01
C GLN A 387 4.52 62.55 19.74
N LEU A 388 4.16 63.22 18.65
CA LEU A 388 4.15 62.66 17.31
C LEU A 388 5.30 63.26 16.51
N ILE A 389 6.27 62.43 16.15
CA ILE A 389 7.45 62.82 15.38
C ILE A 389 7.44 62.06 14.06
N ILE A 390 7.41 62.78 12.95
CA ILE A 390 7.53 62.22 11.59
C ILE A 390 8.75 62.85 10.94
N GLU A 391 9.73 62.02 10.62
CA GLU A 391 11.01 62.47 10.07
C GLU A 391 11.51 61.52 8.99
N GLU A 392 12.20 62.08 7.99
CA GLU A 392 12.90 61.28 7.00
C GLU A 392 14.24 60.76 7.55
N LYS A 393 14.49 59.45 7.43
CA LYS A 393 15.78 58.85 7.78
C LYS A 393 16.29 57.92 6.69
N ARG A 394 17.42 58.30 6.08
CA ARG A 394 18.18 57.58 5.02
C ARG A 394 17.30 57.02 3.89
N ASN A 395 16.55 55.94 4.11
CA ASN A 395 15.72 55.24 3.11
C ASN A 395 14.27 54.95 3.58
N CYS A 396 13.81 55.53 4.68
CA CYS A 396 12.44 55.32 5.20
C CYS A 396 11.90 56.56 5.90
N ILE A 397 10.58 56.66 5.98
CA ILE A 397 9.88 57.63 6.82
C ILE A 397 9.72 56.98 8.19
N GLN A 398 10.29 57.60 9.22
CA GLN A 398 10.13 57.15 10.60
C GLN A 398 8.98 57.92 11.23
N VAL A 399 7.96 57.19 11.70
CA VAL A 399 6.86 57.76 12.49
C VAL A 399 7.00 57.28 13.92
N THR A 400 7.11 58.21 14.85
CA THR A 400 7.29 57.92 16.28
C THR A 400 6.13 58.51 17.06
N VAL A 401 5.42 57.68 17.81
CA VAL A 401 4.43 58.11 18.80
C VAL A 401 5.02 57.77 20.17
N ALA A 402 5.27 58.80 20.99
CA ALA A 402 5.86 58.64 22.31
C ALA A 402 5.00 59.27 23.40
N ASP A 403 4.96 58.65 24.57
CA ASP A 403 4.36 59.18 25.79
C ASP A 403 5.36 59.14 26.95
N ASN A 404 5.11 59.93 27.99
CA ASN A 404 5.86 59.93 29.25
C ASN A 404 5.14 59.18 30.38
N GLY A 405 4.32 58.18 30.01
CA GLY A 405 3.46 57.43 30.90
C GLY A 405 4.15 56.33 31.71
N VAL A 406 3.34 55.39 32.21
CA VAL A 406 3.77 54.27 33.07
C VAL A 406 4.69 53.26 32.36
N GLY A 407 4.79 53.32 31.04
CA GLY A 407 5.60 52.40 30.25
C GLY A 407 5.08 50.95 30.23
N MET A 408 5.77 50.09 29.50
CA MET A 408 5.41 48.67 29.34
C MET A 408 6.52 47.75 29.88
N PRO A 409 6.15 46.66 30.57
CA PRO A 409 7.07 45.59 30.92
C PRO A 409 7.75 44.95 29.69
N TYR A 410 8.97 44.47 29.88
CA TYR A 410 9.81 43.93 28.80
C TYR A 410 9.23 42.66 28.15
N ASP A 411 8.54 41.83 28.91
CA ASP A 411 7.83 40.64 28.43
C ASP A 411 6.65 41.00 27.52
N VAL A 412 5.91 42.06 27.85
CA VAL A 412 4.83 42.60 27.01
C VAL A 412 5.40 43.17 25.71
N GLN A 413 6.49 43.92 25.78
CA GLN A 413 7.20 44.44 24.62
C GLN A 413 7.63 43.32 23.66
N GLN A 414 8.24 42.26 24.18
CA GLN A 414 8.63 41.10 23.38
C GLN A 414 7.44 40.35 22.78
N ALA A 415 6.35 40.18 23.53
CA ALA A 415 5.15 39.51 23.05
C ALA A 415 4.53 40.24 21.84
N ILE A 416 4.52 41.58 21.87
CA ILE A 416 4.06 42.43 20.76
C ILE A 416 5.03 42.33 19.57
N MET A 417 6.35 42.40 19.80
CA MET A 417 7.35 42.31 18.73
C MET A 417 7.38 40.95 18.02
N ASN A 418 7.07 39.86 18.74
CA ASN A 418 7.05 38.49 18.21
C ASN A 418 5.67 38.05 17.69
N ALA A 419 4.72 38.99 17.54
CA ALA A 419 3.33 38.72 17.10
C ALA A 419 2.64 37.58 17.90
N SER A 420 3.05 37.37 19.16
CA SER A 420 2.56 36.32 20.07
C SER A 420 1.58 36.86 21.11
N TYR A 421 1.14 38.10 20.93
CA TYR A 421 0.36 38.89 21.88
C TYR A 421 -1.07 38.37 22.12
N SER A 422 -1.57 37.47 21.28
CA SER A 422 -2.90 36.85 21.41
C SER A 422 -3.09 36.00 22.69
N LEU A 423 -2.05 35.79 23.49
CA LEU A 423 -2.04 34.98 24.71
C LEU A 423 -2.22 35.77 26.02
N ILE A 424 -2.15 37.11 26.03
CA ILE A 424 -2.25 37.91 27.26
C ILE A 424 -3.60 38.65 27.29
N LYS A 425 -4.63 38.02 27.86
CA LYS A 425 -5.94 38.65 28.09
C LYS A 425 -6.00 39.28 29.48
N THR A 426 -5.89 40.60 29.55
CA THR A 426 -6.30 41.40 30.72
C THR A 426 -7.19 42.56 30.27
N GLY A 427 -8.36 42.65 30.91
CA GLY A 427 -9.36 43.74 30.99
C GLY A 427 -9.36 44.92 30.00
N HIS A 428 -10.57 45.19 29.48
CA HIS A 428 -11.11 46.43 28.90
C HIS A 428 -10.43 47.16 27.73
N SER A 429 -9.28 46.69 27.23
CA SER A 429 -8.61 47.32 26.09
C SER A 429 -8.23 46.26 25.07
N THR A 430 -8.84 46.35 23.89
CA THR A 430 -8.67 45.37 22.82
C THR A 430 -7.26 45.50 22.23
N GLY A 431 -6.34 44.63 22.64
CA GLY A 431 -5.01 44.43 22.03
C GLY A 431 -4.98 44.23 20.49
N LEU A 432 -6.16 44.13 19.89
CA LEU A 432 -6.45 44.08 18.45
C LEU A 432 -6.04 45.36 17.70
N GLY A 433 -6.01 46.53 18.36
CA GLY A 433 -5.77 47.83 17.69
C GLY A 433 -4.38 47.91 17.04
N LEU A 434 -3.32 47.69 17.83
CA LEU A 434 -1.94 47.71 17.33
C LEU A 434 -1.66 46.56 16.36
N GLU A 435 -2.13 45.34 16.65
CA GLU A 435 -1.96 44.17 15.78
C GLU A 435 -2.57 44.40 14.39
N ASN A 436 -3.78 44.96 14.33
CA ASN A 436 -4.44 45.27 13.07
C ASN A 436 -3.71 46.37 12.29
N VAL A 437 -3.21 47.41 12.97
CA VAL A 437 -2.39 48.46 12.33
C VAL A 437 -1.13 47.85 11.73
N LEU A 438 -0.41 47.01 12.47
CA LEU A 438 0.81 46.36 12.00
C LEU A 438 0.55 45.44 10.82
N ARG A 439 -0.45 44.56 10.92
CA ARG A 439 -0.80 43.63 9.85
C ARG A 439 -1.18 44.38 8.57
N ARG A 440 -1.94 45.48 8.69
CA ARG A 440 -2.31 46.33 7.55
C ARG A 440 -1.09 47.00 6.93
N LEU A 441 -0.18 47.54 7.74
CA LEU A 441 1.05 48.15 7.24
C LEU A 441 1.99 47.13 6.58
N GLN A 442 2.12 45.92 7.14
CA GLN A 442 2.91 44.83 6.57
C GLN A 442 2.36 44.40 5.20
N LEU A 443 1.04 44.22 5.08
CA LEU A 443 0.39 43.91 3.80
C LEU A 443 0.50 45.08 2.81
N PHE A 444 0.36 46.32 3.29
CA PHE A 444 0.37 47.50 2.44
C PHE A 444 1.76 47.78 1.85
N TYR A 445 2.83 47.62 2.64
CA TYR A 445 4.21 47.89 2.21
C TYR A 445 5.00 46.64 1.79
N GLY A 446 4.51 45.44 2.08
CA GLY A 446 5.20 44.18 1.76
C GLY A 446 6.46 43.92 2.59
N VAL A 447 6.54 44.47 3.82
CA VAL A 447 7.71 44.36 4.70
C VAL A 447 7.27 43.84 6.07
N GLU A 448 7.96 42.81 6.58
CA GLU A 448 7.60 42.18 7.86
C GLU A 448 8.06 42.99 9.08
N LYS A 449 9.26 43.60 9.03
CA LYS A 449 9.88 44.29 10.17
C LYS A 449 9.75 45.82 10.08
N ILE A 450 8.57 46.31 10.46
CA ILE A 450 8.22 47.74 10.40
C ILE A 450 8.09 48.41 11.77
N LEU A 451 8.08 47.63 12.87
CA LEU A 451 7.87 48.11 14.23
C LEU A 451 9.14 47.99 15.07
N ASP A 452 9.38 49.01 15.86
CA ASP A 452 10.32 49.01 16.97
C ASP A 452 9.63 49.67 18.17
N ILE A 453 9.83 49.15 19.37
CA ILE A 453 9.23 49.69 20.61
C ILE A 453 10.38 50.02 21.55
N LYS A 454 10.34 51.19 22.18
CA LYS A 454 11.22 51.53 23.30
C LYS A 454 10.36 51.91 24.49
N SER A 455 10.47 51.15 25.57
CA SER A 455 9.73 51.45 26.79
C SER A 455 10.45 50.85 27.99
N ALA A 456 10.33 51.51 29.13
CA ALA A 456 10.70 50.97 30.42
C ALA A 456 9.65 51.43 31.46
N PRO A 457 9.42 50.65 32.53
CA PRO A 457 8.47 51.04 33.58
C PRO A 457 8.77 52.43 34.13
N ASN A 458 7.77 53.30 34.12
CA ASN A 458 7.81 54.72 34.51
C ASN A 458 8.73 55.64 33.68
N GLU A 459 9.20 55.18 32.51
CA GLU A 459 9.97 56.00 31.57
C GLU A 459 9.21 56.27 30.27
N GLY A 460 7.90 55.96 30.23
CA GLY A 460 7.05 56.12 29.06
C GLY A 460 7.23 55.02 28.00
N THR A 461 6.51 55.20 26.89
CA THR A 461 6.56 54.30 25.73
C THR A 461 6.79 55.09 24.45
N ALA A 462 7.65 54.60 23.57
CA ALA A 462 7.82 55.09 22.22
C ALA A 462 7.61 53.96 21.21
N ILE A 463 6.55 54.08 20.42
CA ILE A 463 6.24 53.21 19.28
C ILE A 463 6.84 53.84 18.04
N ILE A 464 7.73 53.12 17.36
CA ILE A 464 8.49 53.61 16.20
C ILE A 464 8.13 52.75 14.99
N LEU A 465 7.44 53.34 14.03
CA LEU A 465 7.16 52.74 12.73
C LEU A 465 8.20 53.17 11.70
N ARG A 466 8.72 52.22 10.93
CA ARG A 466 9.68 52.46 9.84
C ARG A 466 9.00 52.13 8.52
N LEU A 467 8.50 53.16 7.83
CA LEU A 467 7.73 53.03 6.60
C LEU A 467 8.63 53.20 5.38
N PRO A 468 8.66 52.25 4.43
CA PRO A 468 9.39 52.43 3.18
C PRO A 468 8.87 53.63 2.39
N ARG A 469 9.76 54.49 1.88
CA ARG A 469 9.36 55.61 1.02
C ARG A 469 8.82 55.04 -0.29
N ARG A 470 7.60 55.44 -0.68
CA ARG A 470 7.06 55.15 -2.01
C ARG A 470 7.24 56.41 -2.84
N GLU A 471 8.04 56.33 -3.91
CA GLU A 471 8.03 57.37 -4.93
C GLU A 471 6.63 57.40 -5.53
N SER A 472 6.06 58.59 -5.63
CA SER A 472 4.74 58.83 -6.19
C SER A 472 4.78 58.65 -7.70
N ASP A 473 4.76 57.39 -8.16
CA ASP A 473 4.62 57.04 -9.58
C ASP A 473 3.26 56.37 -9.85
N VAL A 474 2.39 57.16 -10.48
CA VAL A 474 1.71 56.91 -11.75
C VAL A 474 1.68 55.45 -12.26
N GLN A 475 0.48 55.05 -12.71
CA GLN A 475 0.09 53.85 -13.50
C GLN A 475 -0.27 52.57 -12.73
N ALA A 476 -1.56 52.53 -12.35
CA ALA A 476 -2.35 51.31 -12.47
C ALA A 476 -2.38 50.87 -13.94
N THR A 477 -1.71 49.77 -14.27
CA THR A 477 -2.11 48.90 -15.39
C THR A 477 -2.24 47.50 -14.85
N TYR A 478 -3.47 47.00 -14.90
CA TYR A 478 -3.94 45.69 -14.45
C TYR A 478 -3.27 44.53 -15.20
N CYS A 479 -3.01 43.44 -14.49
CA CYS A 479 -3.24 42.09 -14.99
C CYS A 479 -4.44 41.50 -14.24
#